data_AF-A0A6L3ZG44-F1
#
_entry.id   AF-A0A6L3ZG44-F1
#
_cell.length_a   1.000
_cell.length_b   1.000
_cell.length_c   1.000
_cell.angle_alpha   90.00
_cell.angle_beta   90.00
_cell.angle_gamma   90.00
#
_symmetry.space_group_name_H-M   'P 1'
#
loop_
_entity.id
_entity.type
_entity.pdbx_description
1 polymer ?
#
loop_
_entity_poly.entity_id
_entity_poly.type
_entity_poly.pdbx_seq_one_letter_code
_entity_poly.pdbx_strand_id
1 'polypeptide(L)'
;MTLFKSLACAAFALTLSSCNSDDTTPYQTLADIVETEPQNISFNANEDAVIEGREGVVIAIPKGGLIDKYGDIVTGHVSAVLVEALTPSSQILHELALSRGDEGFENIGAIQLTFTSNGSEVFINPKNPVYAEIPSTEVGRDLMVYSGERKSNGDIAWKDSTTLPNYLINVPFELLTFTPPNFERTVQDIICPSTDSSYVAYNKDLQMDVLLTEACDAKFTKEELDSLYFSIVGFEDGSPCFYHDPDNDVEYLAYHPCKHILPRSIFTIRQSPFNQTFIATREFEQRLKTIHQTQNRELLEIYINNLDKHLWKVDEMAHSKALELFGEESEYSKKFHNYANEKLTNVADAPLSAKLLAAYYERKLDSLQQQQARLIQKLQTDVTQQNKLADQMVKQYVTTVVKRNRYRLKKYGFTTTSSITLLTKKRAYARVDPVDIKVKVNHAENMHLIRSYIVLNTPKSILKLNNLGTGEFSRTITVDAYFNTSTQTGNQLVTIGFTDNTPWLNIQPIELHKEDQLIHISLEKTSDSELSSILRKLDQKKEEFNKIEDDIRYHLTIHAMHREREKLIAEQTLICKLYCAIHEVEFKRYDMDWMDQVDTYTQSELYISKP
;
A
#
# COMPACT_ATOMS: atom_id res chain seq x y z
N MET A 1 10.46 -40.83 54.88
CA MET A 1 11.31 -39.63 54.97
C MET A 1 11.90 -39.40 53.60
N THR A 2 11.56 -38.26 52.96
CA THR A 2 12.43 -37.49 52.03
C THR A 2 13.17 -38.26 50.92
N LEU A 3 13.00 -37.99 49.62
CA LEU A 3 12.96 -36.69 48.95
C LEU A 3 12.60 -36.93 47.44
N PHE A 4 11.73 -36.06 46.89
CA PHE A 4 11.64 -35.52 45.51
C PHE A 4 12.58 -36.05 44.40
N LYS A 5 12.30 -36.01 43.08
CA LYS A 5 11.20 -35.75 42.13
C LYS A 5 11.88 -35.90 40.73
N SER A 6 11.08 -36.05 39.67
CA SER A 6 11.41 -35.70 38.27
C SER A 6 12.46 -36.52 37.51
N LEU A 7 12.04 -37.37 36.57
CA LEU A 7 12.12 -37.13 35.11
C LEU A 7 11.77 -38.44 34.37
N ALA A 8 10.99 -38.30 33.29
CA ALA A 8 10.92 -39.24 32.16
C ALA A 8 10.35 -40.66 32.40
N CYS A 9 9.02 -40.76 32.48
CA CYS A 9 8.30 -42.00 32.11
C CYS A 9 6.89 -41.66 31.61
N ALA A 10 6.75 -41.30 30.34
CA ALA A 10 5.50 -41.48 29.56
C ALA A 10 5.71 -40.98 28.12
N ALA A 11 6.46 -41.74 27.31
CA ALA A 11 6.53 -41.51 25.88
C ALA A 11 6.74 -42.84 25.15
N PHE A 12 5.72 -43.70 25.14
CA PHE A 12 5.32 -44.48 23.96
C PHE A 12 4.11 -45.38 24.27
N ALA A 13 3.22 -45.45 23.28
CA ALA A 13 2.14 -46.43 23.08
C ALA A 13 0.81 -46.22 23.82
N LEU A 14 -0.17 -45.66 23.09
CA LEU A 14 -1.42 -46.31 22.63
C LEU A 14 -2.30 -45.20 22.00
N THR A 15 -2.21 -44.97 20.68
CA THR A 15 -3.13 -45.49 19.65
C THR A 15 -4.63 -45.31 19.92
N LEU A 16 -5.23 -44.46 19.07
CA LEU A 16 -6.53 -44.57 18.38
C LEU A 16 -7.79 -43.95 19.02
N SER A 17 -8.44 -43.17 18.14
CA SER A 17 -9.88 -42.89 17.99
C SER A 17 -10.61 -42.06 19.05
N SER A 18 -10.87 -40.79 18.73
CA SER A 18 -12.21 -40.36 18.30
C SER A 18 -12.17 -38.92 17.77
N CYS A 19 -12.63 -38.71 16.54
CA CYS A 19 -13.26 -37.43 16.20
C CYS A 19 -14.43 -37.25 17.16
N ASN A 20 -14.38 -36.22 17.98
CA ASN A 20 -15.58 -35.57 18.47
C ASN A 20 -15.37 -34.07 18.25
N SER A 21 -16.22 -33.53 17.38
CA SER A 21 -16.46 -32.12 17.19
C SER A 21 -16.76 -31.48 18.54
N ASP A 22 -15.94 -30.53 18.96
CA ASP A 22 -16.31 -29.38 19.80
C ASP A 22 -15.09 -28.46 19.94
N ASP A 23 -14.61 -27.92 18.81
CA ASP A 23 -13.88 -26.65 18.82
C ASP A 23 -14.93 -25.54 18.88
N THR A 24 -15.51 -25.35 20.06
CA THR A 24 -16.06 -24.04 20.40
C THR A 24 -14.87 -23.16 20.74
N THR A 25 -14.46 -22.33 19.79
CA THR A 25 -13.70 -21.13 20.11
C THR A 25 -14.44 -20.42 21.25
N PRO A 26 -13.73 -19.89 22.28
CA PRO A 26 -14.41 -19.08 23.27
C PRO A 26 -15.02 -17.91 22.50
N TYR A 27 -16.34 -17.82 22.47
CA TYR A 27 -17.01 -16.59 22.08
C TYR A 27 -16.46 -15.52 23.03
N GLN A 28 -15.56 -14.66 22.51
CA GLN A 28 -15.33 -13.36 23.13
C GLN A 28 -16.71 -12.75 23.29
N THR A 29 -17.06 -12.43 24.53
CA THR A 29 -18.36 -11.81 24.78
C THR A 29 -18.36 -10.46 24.08
N LEU A 30 -19.53 -10.00 23.60
CA LEU A 30 -19.69 -8.67 23.01
C LEU A 30 -19.20 -7.53 23.94
N ALA A 31 -19.03 -7.81 25.23
CA ALA A 31 -18.43 -6.92 26.22
C ALA A 31 -16.91 -6.71 26.03
N ASP A 32 -16.19 -7.66 25.43
CA ASP A 32 -14.72 -7.58 25.25
C ASP A 32 -14.32 -6.76 24.01
N ILE A 33 -15.27 -6.32 23.18
CA ILE A 33 -15.02 -5.69 21.87
C ILE A 33 -15.26 -4.17 21.87
N VAL A 34 -15.92 -3.60 22.89
CA VAL A 34 -16.22 -2.16 22.95
C VAL A 34 -15.99 -1.61 24.36
N GLU A 35 -14.73 -1.37 24.71
CA GLU A 35 -14.36 -0.63 25.91
C GLU A 35 -14.40 0.88 25.61
N THR A 36 -15.47 1.55 25.98
CA THR A 36 -15.52 3.02 26.03
C THR A 36 -15.01 3.49 27.40
N GLU A 37 -13.72 3.27 27.65
CA GLU A 37 -13.08 3.65 28.90
C GLU A 37 -12.94 5.18 29.04
N PRO A 38 -13.13 5.74 30.25
CA PRO A 38 -12.83 7.14 30.53
C PRO A 38 -11.38 7.51 30.19
N GLN A 39 -11.22 8.60 29.46
CA GLN A 39 -9.92 9.10 29.03
C GLN A 39 -9.45 10.19 29.98
N ASN A 40 -8.37 9.92 30.71
CA ASN A 40 -7.75 10.89 31.61
C ASN A 40 -6.71 11.71 30.84
N ILE A 41 -6.92 13.02 30.77
CA ILE A 41 -6.15 13.94 29.94
C ILE A 41 -5.71 15.12 30.81
N SER A 42 -4.47 15.56 30.69
CA SER A 42 -3.94 16.63 31.54
C SER A 42 -3.38 17.77 30.71
N PHE A 43 -3.67 19.01 31.12
CA PHE A 43 -3.21 20.22 30.43
C PHE A 43 -2.96 21.37 31.42
N ASN A 44 -2.46 22.50 30.90
CA ASN A 44 -2.14 23.69 31.66
C ASN A 44 -3.12 24.82 31.29
N ALA A 45 -3.96 25.26 32.23
CA ALA A 45 -4.95 26.32 32.04
C ALA A 45 -4.36 27.74 31.96
N ASN A 46 -3.03 27.89 32.06
CA ASN A 46 -2.36 29.18 31.84
C ASN A 46 -2.31 29.61 30.36
N GLU A 47 -2.58 28.67 29.45
CA GLU A 47 -2.58 28.82 28.00
C GLU A 47 -3.82 28.13 27.41
N ASP A 48 -4.04 28.34 26.11
CA ASP A 48 -5.11 27.64 25.39
C ASP A 48 -4.76 26.15 25.24
N ALA A 49 -5.76 25.28 25.31
CA ALA A 49 -5.58 23.85 25.17
C ALA A 49 -6.58 23.27 24.16
N VAL A 50 -6.17 22.19 23.49
CA VAL A 50 -7.04 21.36 22.65
C VAL A 50 -6.87 19.91 23.07
N ILE A 51 -8.00 19.23 23.29
CA ILE A 51 -8.07 17.83 23.70
C ILE A 51 -8.70 17.03 22.55
N GLU A 52 -8.11 15.89 22.18
CA GLU A 52 -8.66 14.96 21.19
C GLU A 52 -8.98 13.64 21.89
N GLY A 53 -10.24 13.21 21.77
CA GLY A 53 -10.72 11.91 22.23
C GLY A 53 -10.41 10.79 21.24
N ARG A 54 -10.37 9.56 21.74
CA ARG A 54 -10.14 8.34 20.93
C ARG A 54 -11.20 8.11 19.86
N GLU A 55 -12.45 8.52 20.08
CA GLU A 55 -13.52 8.42 19.08
C GLU A 55 -13.63 9.66 18.18
N GLY A 56 -12.70 10.62 18.32
CA GLY A 56 -12.55 11.77 17.44
C GLY A 56 -13.23 13.05 17.91
N VAL A 57 -13.76 13.10 19.15
CA VAL A 57 -14.23 14.36 19.74
C VAL A 57 -13.05 15.29 19.96
N VAL A 58 -13.13 16.53 19.48
CA VAL A 58 -12.09 17.54 19.67
C VAL A 58 -12.63 18.69 20.50
N ILE A 59 -11.99 19.01 21.62
CA ILE A 59 -12.44 20.03 22.57
C ILE A 59 -11.39 21.13 22.65
N ALA A 60 -11.77 22.35 22.23
CA ALA A 60 -10.97 23.56 22.39
C ALA A 60 -11.33 24.28 23.70
N ILE A 61 -10.32 24.48 24.53
CA ILE A 61 -10.42 25.10 25.85
C ILE A 61 -9.59 26.38 25.83
N PRO A 62 -10.22 27.55 25.68
CA PRO A 62 -9.48 28.81 25.69
C PRO A 62 -8.92 29.09 27.09
N LYS A 63 -7.83 29.85 27.15
CA LYS A 63 -7.27 30.39 28.40
C LYS A 63 -8.35 31.14 29.17
N GLY A 64 -8.49 30.80 30.45
CA GLY A 64 -9.55 31.35 31.29
C GLY A 64 -10.95 30.82 30.97
N GLY A 65 -11.04 29.73 30.21
CA GLY A 65 -12.30 29.03 29.91
C GLY A 65 -12.80 28.14 31.04
N LEU A 66 -12.05 28.04 32.14
CA LEU A 66 -12.44 27.30 33.34
C LEU A 66 -12.44 28.22 34.56
N ILE A 67 -13.44 28.02 35.42
CA ILE A 67 -13.62 28.71 36.69
C ILE A 67 -13.81 27.71 37.82
N ASP A 68 -13.43 28.08 39.03
CA ASP A 68 -13.72 27.28 40.22
C ASP A 68 -15.15 27.50 40.73
N LYS A 69 -15.51 26.85 41.84
CA LYS A 69 -16.83 27.01 42.47
C LYS A 69 -17.13 28.42 42.99
N TYR A 70 -16.12 29.29 43.10
CA TYR A 70 -16.24 30.69 43.52
C TYR A 70 -16.35 31.64 42.33
N GLY A 71 -16.15 31.14 41.10
CA GLY A 71 -16.16 31.92 39.86
C GLY A 71 -14.81 32.50 39.48
N ASP A 72 -13.74 32.14 40.18
CA ASP A 72 -12.39 32.60 39.90
C ASP A 72 -11.76 31.79 38.76
N ILE A 73 -10.99 32.45 37.90
CA ILE A 73 -10.34 31.80 36.76
C ILE A 73 -9.31 30.78 37.24
N VAL A 74 -9.46 29.54 36.78
CA VAL A 74 -8.54 28.44 37.08
C VAL A 74 -7.27 28.62 36.25
N THR A 75 -6.12 28.47 36.91
CA THR A 75 -4.79 28.58 36.32
C THR A 75 -3.92 27.40 36.76
N GLY A 76 -2.89 27.06 35.97
CA GLY A 76 -2.02 25.92 36.25
C GLY A 76 -2.61 24.57 35.81
N HIS A 77 -2.27 23.51 36.53
CA HIS A 77 -2.56 22.14 36.08
C HIS A 77 -4.04 21.77 36.22
N VAL A 78 -4.61 21.20 35.15
CA VAL A 78 -5.99 20.69 35.11
C VAL A 78 -5.98 19.26 34.56
N SER A 79 -6.77 18.39 35.17
CA SER A 79 -7.07 17.05 34.67
C SER A 79 -8.50 17.00 34.17
N ALA A 80 -8.68 16.59 32.92
CA ALA A 80 -9.96 16.33 32.28
C ALA A 80 -10.21 14.82 32.22
N VAL A 81 -11.47 14.44 32.38
CA VAL A 81 -11.98 13.09 32.09
C VAL A 81 -12.98 13.22 30.95
N LEU A 82 -12.70 12.56 29.82
CA LEU A 82 -13.58 12.51 28.65
C LEU A 82 -14.11 11.08 28.48
N VAL A 83 -15.43 10.94 28.39
CA VAL A 83 -16.11 9.70 27.99
C VAL A 83 -16.86 10.00 26.70
N GLU A 84 -16.66 9.14 25.69
CA GLU A 84 -17.30 9.24 24.38
C GLU A 84 -18.25 8.06 24.22
N ALA A 85 -19.50 8.33 23.86
CA ALA A 85 -20.53 7.34 23.58
C ALA A 85 -21.21 7.67 22.24
N LEU A 86 -20.46 7.54 21.14
CA LEU A 86 -20.91 7.97 19.80
C LEU A 86 -21.48 6.82 18.95
N THR A 87 -21.29 5.57 19.37
CA THR A 87 -21.80 4.39 18.67
C THR A 87 -23.02 3.79 19.37
N PRO A 88 -23.97 3.14 18.67
CA PRO A 88 -25.12 2.49 19.32
C PRO A 88 -24.71 1.52 20.45
N SER A 89 -23.62 0.77 20.25
CA SER A 89 -23.07 -0.13 21.28
C SER A 89 -22.60 0.64 22.52
N SER A 90 -21.84 1.72 22.35
CA SER A 90 -21.40 2.56 23.47
C SER A 90 -22.56 3.25 24.19
N GLN A 91 -23.58 3.71 23.45
CA GLN A 91 -24.76 4.35 24.03
C GLN A 91 -25.55 3.39 24.92
N ILE A 92 -25.67 2.12 24.51
CA ILE A 92 -26.29 1.06 25.32
C ILE A 92 -25.45 0.76 26.56
N LEU A 93 -24.13 0.63 26.42
CA LEU A 93 -23.21 0.35 27.54
C LEU A 93 -23.22 1.46 28.60
N HIS A 94 -23.40 2.72 28.19
CA HIS A 94 -23.50 3.87 29.09
C HIS A 94 -24.90 4.13 29.62
N GLU A 95 -25.86 3.25 29.32
CA GLU A 95 -27.27 3.35 29.73
C GLU A 95 -27.86 4.74 29.39
N LEU A 96 -27.51 5.29 28.22
CA LEU A 96 -28.01 6.60 27.81
C LEU A 96 -29.51 6.52 27.62
N ALA A 97 -30.26 7.24 28.46
CA ALA A 97 -31.70 7.33 28.34
C ALA A 97 -32.08 8.00 27.01
N LEU A 98 -32.85 7.29 26.17
CA LEU A 98 -33.39 7.76 24.88
C LEU A 98 -34.71 8.55 25.04
N SER A 99 -35.01 9.00 26.27
CA SER A 99 -36.24 9.72 26.56
C SER A 99 -36.06 10.79 27.64
N ARG A 100 -36.92 11.80 27.58
CA ARG A 100 -37.11 12.84 28.59
C ARG A 100 -38.59 12.86 28.97
N GLY A 101 -38.94 12.18 30.06
CA GLY A 101 -40.34 12.00 30.43
C GLY A 101 -41.06 11.13 29.37
N ASP A 102 -42.11 11.67 28.76
CA ASP A 102 -42.90 10.99 27.72
C ASP A 102 -42.39 11.25 26.28
N GLU A 103 -41.42 12.16 26.10
CA GLU A 103 -40.84 12.47 24.79
C GLU A 103 -39.60 11.59 24.54
N GLY A 104 -39.69 10.71 23.55
CA GLY A 104 -38.54 10.00 23.01
C GLY A 104 -37.81 10.86 21.99
N PHE A 105 -36.48 10.83 22.02
CA PHE A 105 -35.65 11.48 21.00
C PHE A 105 -34.57 10.52 20.53
N GLU A 106 -34.23 10.62 19.25
CA GLU A 106 -33.14 9.88 18.64
C GLU A 106 -31.80 10.45 19.12
N ASN A 107 -30.94 9.59 19.66
CA ASN A 107 -29.65 9.99 20.21
C ASN A 107 -28.53 9.67 19.21
N ILE A 108 -27.92 10.72 18.65
CA ILE A 108 -26.78 10.58 17.74
C ILE A 108 -25.44 10.35 18.46
N GLY A 109 -25.40 10.56 19.78
CA GLY A 109 -24.22 10.37 20.62
C GLY A 109 -24.25 11.22 21.89
N ALA A 110 -23.47 10.83 22.90
CA ALA A 110 -23.25 11.64 24.08
C ALA A 110 -21.77 11.68 24.45
N ILE A 111 -21.39 12.77 25.12
CA ILE A 111 -20.07 12.90 25.75
C ILE A 111 -20.25 13.30 27.21
N GLN A 112 -19.35 12.81 28.06
CA GLN A 112 -19.19 13.31 29.42
C GLN A 112 -17.82 13.96 29.54
N LEU A 113 -17.80 15.20 30.02
CA LEU A 113 -16.58 15.98 30.21
C LEU A 113 -16.54 16.54 31.63
N THR A 114 -15.56 16.10 32.41
CA THR A 114 -15.33 16.57 33.78
C THR A 114 -13.95 17.18 33.90
N PHE A 115 -13.82 18.30 34.59
CA PHE A 115 -12.53 18.95 34.85
C PHE A 115 -12.25 18.99 36.36
N THR A 116 -10.98 18.77 36.71
CA THR A 116 -10.49 18.89 38.09
C THR A 116 -9.17 19.64 38.15
N SER A 117 -8.98 20.46 39.18
CA SER A 117 -7.72 21.13 39.49
C SER A 117 -7.46 21.02 40.99
N ASN A 118 -6.24 20.62 41.36
CA ASN A 118 -5.85 20.41 42.77
C ASN A 118 -6.84 19.52 43.56
N GLY A 119 -7.41 18.50 42.92
CA GLY A 119 -8.38 17.58 43.53
C GLY A 119 -9.79 18.16 43.72
N SER A 120 -10.05 19.38 43.26
CA SER A 120 -11.38 20.00 43.27
C SER A 120 -11.95 20.07 41.85
N GLU A 121 -13.27 19.90 41.72
CA GLU A 121 -13.98 20.07 40.46
C GLU A 121 -13.95 21.53 40.00
N VAL A 122 -13.82 21.73 38.69
CA VAL A 122 -13.85 23.05 38.05
C VAL A 122 -14.85 23.07 36.91
N PHE A 123 -15.39 24.25 36.62
CA PHE A 123 -16.56 24.45 35.76
C PHE A 123 -16.19 25.26 34.52
N ILE A 124 -16.97 25.10 33.46
CA ILE A 124 -16.82 25.89 32.23
C ILE A 124 -17.20 27.34 32.52
N ASN A 125 -16.35 28.27 32.10
CA ASN A 125 -16.61 29.71 32.21
C ASN A 125 -17.66 30.12 31.17
N PRO A 126 -18.87 30.57 31.56
CA PRO A 126 -19.90 30.95 30.60
C PRO A 126 -19.53 32.20 29.77
N LYS A 127 -18.57 33.02 30.23
CA LYS A 127 -18.09 34.20 29.50
C LYS A 127 -17.01 33.87 28.46
N ASN A 128 -16.39 32.70 28.54
CA ASN A 128 -15.36 32.23 27.63
C ASN A 128 -15.45 30.70 27.50
N PRO A 129 -16.55 30.18 26.92
CA PRO A 129 -16.87 28.77 27.01
C PRO A 129 -15.90 27.90 26.21
N VAL A 130 -15.82 26.63 26.60
CA VAL A 130 -15.18 25.60 25.79
C VAL A 130 -16.01 25.32 24.54
N TYR A 131 -15.36 24.83 23.49
CA TYR A 131 -16.04 24.37 22.28
C TYR A 131 -15.67 22.92 22.00
N ALA A 132 -16.63 22.14 21.49
CA ALA A 132 -16.44 20.74 21.15
C ALA A 132 -16.94 20.47 19.73
N GLU A 133 -16.12 19.78 18.93
CA GLU A 133 -16.52 19.12 17.70
C GLU A 133 -16.78 17.65 17.99
N ILE A 134 -17.95 17.15 17.60
CA ILE A 134 -18.34 15.76 17.77
C ILE A 134 -18.51 15.15 16.38
N PRO A 135 -17.81 14.05 16.05
CA PRO A 135 -17.97 13.41 14.75
C PRO A 135 -19.38 12.82 14.64
N SER A 136 -20.03 13.09 13.52
CA SER A 136 -21.39 12.62 13.23
C SER A 136 -21.52 12.27 11.75
N THR A 137 -22.26 11.22 11.44
CA THR A 137 -22.70 10.89 10.07
C THR A 137 -23.96 11.64 9.66
N GLU A 138 -24.66 12.24 10.63
CA GLU A 138 -25.87 13.02 10.42
C GLU A 138 -25.58 14.51 10.55
N VAL A 139 -26.05 15.29 9.57
CA VAL A 139 -25.89 16.74 9.53
C VAL A 139 -27.28 17.34 9.30
N GLY A 140 -27.76 18.16 10.24
CA GLY A 140 -29.11 18.73 10.16
C GLY A 140 -29.38 19.79 11.22
N ARG A 141 -30.29 20.73 10.90
CA ARG A 141 -30.68 21.85 11.78
C ARG A 141 -31.57 21.46 12.96
N ASP A 142 -32.11 20.24 12.97
CA ASP A 142 -32.94 19.74 14.06
C ASP A 142 -32.08 19.11 15.18
N LEU A 143 -30.75 19.14 15.04
CA LEU A 143 -29.83 18.69 16.07
C LEU A 143 -29.80 19.68 17.23
N MET A 144 -30.18 19.17 18.39
CA MET A 144 -30.21 19.90 19.65
C MET A 144 -29.20 19.28 20.61
N VAL A 145 -28.46 20.13 21.32
CA VAL A 145 -27.60 19.68 22.41
C VAL A 145 -28.39 19.77 23.71
N TYR A 146 -28.44 18.66 24.43
CA TYR A 146 -29.06 18.57 25.76
C TYR A 146 -27.99 18.46 26.84
N SER A 147 -28.16 19.20 27.93
CA SER A 147 -27.35 19.00 29.14
C SER A 147 -27.96 17.88 30.00
N GLY A 148 -27.13 16.97 30.51
CA GLY A 148 -27.58 15.84 31.32
C GLY A 148 -27.02 15.87 32.74
N GLU A 149 -27.85 15.59 33.74
CA GLU A 149 -27.39 15.36 35.12
C GLU A 149 -27.56 13.90 35.50
N ARG A 150 -26.46 13.23 35.86
CA ARG A 150 -26.49 11.84 36.31
C ARG A 150 -27.01 11.76 37.74
N LYS A 151 -28.08 11.00 37.94
CA LYS A 151 -28.70 10.74 39.24
C LYS A 151 -27.95 9.65 40.00
N SER A 152 -28.21 9.55 41.30
CA SER A 152 -27.62 8.53 42.18
C SER A 152 -27.97 7.09 41.80
N ASN A 153 -29.01 6.88 41.00
CA ASN A 153 -29.43 5.57 40.49
C ASN A 153 -28.84 5.23 39.10
N GLY A 154 -27.98 6.08 38.53
CA GLY A 154 -27.34 5.87 37.22
C GLY A 154 -28.04 6.58 36.05
N ASP A 155 -29.33 6.87 36.19
CA ASP A 155 -30.13 7.55 35.15
C ASP A 155 -29.62 8.97 34.86
N ILE A 156 -29.76 9.40 33.60
CA ILE A 156 -29.45 10.78 33.19
C ILE A 156 -30.76 11.58 33.08
N ALA A 157 -30.84 12.68 33.82
CA ALA A 157 -31.89 13.69 33.62
C ALA A 157 -31.44 14.71 32.58
N TRP A 158 -31.93 14.57 31.35
CA TRP A 158 -31.73 15.54 30.28
C TRP A 158 -32.55 16.82 30.53
N LYS A 159 -31.90 17.98 30.44
CA LYS A 159 -32.42 19.32 30.75
C LYS A 159 -32.45 20.21 29.50
N ASP A 160 -32.11 21.49 29.65
CA ASP A 160 -32.20 22.53 28.64
C ASP A 160 -31.57 22.10 27.32
N SER A 161 -32.26 22.41 26.23
CA SER A 161 -31.76 22.18 24.87
C SER A 161 -31.28 23.49 24.27
N THR A 162 -30.19 23.43 23.53
CA THR A 162 -29.65 24.57 22.79
C THR A 162 -29.38 24.14 21.35
N THR A 163 -29.71 25.01 20.40
CA THR A 163 -29.37 24.81 18.99
C THR A 163 -27.86 24.91 18.81
N LEU A 164 -27.30 24.07 17.94
CA LEU A 164 -25.89 24.17 17.60
C LEU A 164 -25.55 25.56 17.03
N PRO A 165 -24.40 26.15 17.38
CA PRO A 165 -23.98 27.42 16.81
C PRO A 165 -23.55 27.27 15.34
N ASN A 166 -23.89 28.24 14.49
CA ASN A 166 -23.70 28.22 13.03
C ASN A 166 -22.46 29.02 12.55
N TYR A 167 -21.30 28.82 13.18
CA TYR A 167 -20.05 29.42 12.70
C TYR A 167 -19.19 28.42 11.95
N LEU A 168 -18.47 28.94 10.95
CA LEU A 168 -17.58 28.16 10.12
C LEU A 168 -16.18 28.09 10.73
N ILE A 169 -15.54 26.93 10.61
CA ILE A 169 -14.20 26.66 11.12
C ILE A 169 -13.29 26.40 9.92
N ASN A 170 -12.18 27.13 9.85
CA ASN A 170 -11.15 26.84 8.85
C ASN A 170 -10.50 25.50 9.14
N VAL A 171 -10.37 24.71 8.09
CA VAL A 171 -9.70 23.42 8.06
C VAL A 171 -8.63 23.50 6.97
N PRO A 172 -7.38 23.09 7.24
CA PRO A 172 -6.35 22.96 6.21
C PRO A 172 -6.88 22.18 4.99
N PHE A 173 -6.59 22.66 3.78
CA PHE A 173 -7.14 22.07 2.56
C PHE A 173 -6.76 20.60 2.35
N GLU A 174 -5.65 20.16 2.93
CA GLU A 174 -5.15 18.78 2.91
C GLU A 174 -6.04 17.82 3.73
N LEU A 175 -6.89 18.36 4.61
CA LEU A 175 -7.85 17.59 5.39
C LEU A 175 -9.28 17.65 4.79
N LEU A 176 -9.45 18.28 3.63
CA LEU A 176 -10.74 18.44 2.94
C LEU A 176 -10.77 17.64 1.62
N THR A 177 -11.88 16.94 1.37
CA THR A 177 -12.04 16.11 0.16
C THR A 177 -12.77 16.87 -0.94
N PHE A 178 -12.01 17.50 -1.84
CA PHE A 178 -12.56 18.29 -2.96
C PHE A 178 -12.79 17.49 -4.25
N THR A 179 -12.62 16.16 -4.20
CA THR A 179 -12.83 15.26 -5.33
C THR A 179 -14.32 15.00 -5.58
N PRO A 180 -14.70 14.63 -6.82
CA PRO A 180 -16.07 14.25 -7.13
C PRO A 180 -16.54 13.03 -6.33
N PRO A 181 -17.85 12.90 -6.03
CA PRO A 181 -18.39 11.67 -5.46
C PRO A 181 -18.05 10.45 -6.31
N ASN A 182 -17.78 9.32 -5.64
CA ASN A 182 -17.33 8.06 -6.24
C ASN A 182 -15.94 8.10 -6.89
N PHE A 183 -15.22 9.22 -6.90
CA PHE A 183 -13.87 9.29 -7.47
C PHE A 183 -12.94 8.22 -6.89
N GLU A 184 -12.90 8.08 -5.56
CA GLU A 184 -12.10 7.05 -4.87
C GLU A 184 -12.54 5.63 -5.23
N ARG A 185 -13.83 5.41 -5.47
CA ARG A 185 -14.36 4.11 -5.89
C ARG A 185 -14.00 3.83 -7.34
N THR A 186 -14.12 4.79 -8.23
CA THR A 186 -13.71 4.68 -9.64
C THR A 186 -12.21 4.44 -9.73
N VAL A 187 -11.42 5.14 -8.93
CA VAL A 187 -9.99 4.89 -8.73
C VAL A 187 -9.77 3.45 -8.23
N GLN A 188 -10.49 2.99 -7.20
CA GLN A 188 -10.43 1.59 -6.73
C GLN A 188 -10.82 0.55 -7.78
N ASP A 189 -11.86 0.81 -8.57
CA ASP A 189 -12.35 -0.08 -9.62
C ASP A 189 -11.36 -0.15 -10.80
N ILE A 190 -10.67 0.95 -11.11
CA ILE A 190 -9.52 0.97 -12.03
C ILE A 190 -8.31 0.23 -11.41
N ILE A 191 -8.15 0.31 -10.10
CA ILE A 191 -7.04 -0.31 -9.35
C ILE A 191 -7.18 -1.83 -9.26
N CYS A 192 -8.39 -2.38 -9.15
CA CYS A 192 -8.60 -3.78 -8.82
C CYS A 192 -9.41 -4.58 -9.86
N PRO A 193 -8.74 -5.30 -10.77
CA PRO A 193 -9.30 -6.55 -11.32
C PRO A 193 -8.76 -7.80 -10.61
N SER A 194 -7.71 -7.71 -9.78
CA SER A 194 -7.07 -8.88 -9.16
C SER A 194 -7.12 -8.86 -7.63
N THR A 195 -7.63 -9.96 -7.09
CA THR A 195 -7.99 -10.25 -5.71
C THR A 195 -6.81 -10.21 -4.74
N ASP A 196 -6.61 -9.09 -4.03
CA ASP A 196 -6.24 -9.15 -2.60
C ASP A 196 -6.62 -7.85 -1.87
N SER A 197 -7.59 -7.96 -0.96
CA SER A 197 -8.42 -6.85 -0.44
C SER A 197 -7.77 -6.05 0.70
N SER A 198 -6.59 -6.46 1.18
CA SER A 198 -5.98 -5.88 2.39
C SER A 198 -5.12 -4.63 2.17
N TYR A 199 -4.87 -4.23 0.91
CA TYR A 199 -3.80 -3.28 0.58
C TYR A 199 -4.24 -1.82 0.34
N VAL A 200 -5.53 -1.57 0.16
CA VAL A 200 -6.07 -0.26 -0.26
C VAL A 200 -6.13 0.77 0.87
N ALA A 201 -5.90 0.37 2.13
CA ALA A 201 -6.06 1.26 3.29
C ALA A 201 -4.88 2.23 3.53
N TYR A 202 -3.71 2.02 2.91
CA TYR A 202 -2.48 2.73 3.32
C TYR A 202 -2.10 3.95 2.47
N ASN A 203 -2.78 4.23 1.35
CA ASN A 203 -2.31 5.24 0.38
C ASN A 203 -3.39 6.16 -0.23
N LYS A 204 -4.57 6.24 0.38
CA LYS A 204 -5.73 6.90 -0.26
C LYS A 204 -5.68 8.44 -0.27
N ASP A 205 -5.22 9.08 0.80
CA ASP A 205 -5.55 10.50 0.98
C ASP A 205 -4.40 11.46 0.63
N LEU A 206 -3.13 11.06 0.80
CA LEU A 206 -2.00 12.00 0.61
C LEU A 206 -1.25 11.86 -0.72
N GLN A 207 -1.22 10.67 -1.35
CA GLN A 207 -0.54 10.54 -2.66
C GLN A 207 -1.30 11.29 -3.74
N MET A 208 -2.62 11.44 -3.62
CA MET A 208 -3.41 12.18 -4.61
C MET A 208 -3.13 13.68 -4.61
N ASP A 209 -2.92 14.29 -3.43
CA ASP A 209 -2.57 15.70 -3.30
C ASP A 209 -1.10 15.98 -3.67
N VAL A 210 -0.18 15.08 -3.33
CA VAL A 210 1.22 15.16 -3.79
C VAL A 210 1.31 14.98 -5.30
N LEU A 211 0.56 14.04 -5.89
CA LEU A 211 0.48 13.84 -7.35
C LEU A 211 -0.14 15.05 -8.07
N LEU A 212 -1.09 15.76 -7.44
CA LEU A 212 -1.66 17.00 -7.99
C LEU A 212 -0.70 18.20 -7.86
N THR A 213 0.14 18.23 -6.81
CA THR A 213 1.05 19.35 -6.52
C THR A 213 2.38 19.22 -7.27
N GLU A 214 3.00 18.04 -7.30
CA GLU A 214 4.23 17.78 -8.07
C GLU A 214 3.99 17.84 -9.59
N ALA A 215 2.78 17.52 -10.07
CA ALA A 215 2.42 17.63 -11.49
C ALA A 215 2.23 19.08 -11.98
N CYS A 216 1.98 20.03 -11.09
CA CYS A 216 1.81 21.44 -11.45
C CYS A 216 3.14 22.20 -11.53
N ASP A 217 4.15 21.81 -10.75
CA ASP A 217 5.47 22.47 -10.73
C ASP A 217 6.58 21.69 -11.44
N ALA A 218 6.41 20.39 -11.69
CA ALA A 218 7.40 19.64 -12.43
C ALA A 218 7.29 19.90 -13.93
N LYS A 219 8.00 20.92 -14.40
CA LYS A 219 8.58 20.88 -15.74
C LYS A 219 9.66 19.80 -15.75
N PHE A 220 9.26 18.52 -15.71
CA PHE A 220 10.20 17.48 -16.11
C PHE A 220 10.52 17.73 -17.58
N THR A 221 11.73 18.19 -17.82
CA THR A 221 12.28 18.18 -19.17
C THR A 221 12.36 16.74 -19.63
N LYS A 222 12.24 16.53 -20.93
CA LYS A 222 12.40 15.20 -21.53
C LYS A 222 13.71 14.54 -21.06
N GLU A 223 14.77 15.32 -20.87
CA GLU A 223 16.04 14.85 -20.32
C GLU A 223 15.97 14.32 -18.87
N GLU A 224 15.09 14.84 -18.01
CA GLU A 224 14.95 14.38 -16.61
C GLU A 224 14.13 13.10 -16.50
N LEU A 225 13.08 12.97 -17.32
CA LEU A 225 12.33 11.72 -17.48
C LEU A 225 13.20 10.63 -18.12
N ASP A 226 14.00 10.99 -19.13
CA ASP A 226 14.97 10.10 -19.74
C ASP A 226 16.07 9.73 -18.74
N SER A 227 16.54 10.65 -17.88
CA SER A 227 17.54 10.35 -16.84
C SER A 227 16.98 9.45 -15.72
N LEU A 228 15.72 9.62 -15.32
CA LEU A 228 15.06 8.74 -14.35
C LEU A 228 14.88 7.35 -14.95
N TYR A 229 14.46 7.28 -16.22
CA TYR A 229 14.35 6.06 -17.00
C TYR A 229 15.71 5.37 -17.22
N PHE A 230 16.77 6.10 -17.57
CA PHE A 230 18.14 5.56 -17.71
C PHE A 230 18.77 5.17 -16.37
N SER A 231 18.31 5.72 -15.24
CA SER A 231 18.73 5.28 -13.90
C SER A 231 18.02 4.01 -13.43
N ILE A 232 16.78 3.80 -13.90
CA ILE A 232 15.97 2.59 -13.69
C ILE A 232 16.42 1.46 -14.64
N VAL A 233 16.93 1.85 -15.81
CA VAL A 233 17.44 0.98 -16.88
C VAL A 233 18.94 1.23 -17.07
N GLY A 234 19.71 1.06 -16.00
CA GLY A 234 21.16 1.24 -16.03
C GLY A 234 21.89 -0.03 -16.50
N PHE A 235 22.49 0.08 -17.70
CA PHE A 235 23.42 -0.83 -18.39
C PHE A 235 22.80 -2.05 -19.08
N GLU A 236 22.51 -1.91 -20.38
CA GLU A 236 23.31 -2.55 -21.45
C GLU A 236 22.94 -1.96 -22.83
N ASP A 237 23.97 -1.36 -23.43
CA ASP A 237 24.30 -1.26 -24.85
C ASP A 237 23.42 -0.41 -25.79
N GLY A 238 24.01 0.67 -26.29
CA GLY A 238 23.35 1.70 -27.07
C GLY A 238 23.02 1.33 -28.52
N SER A 239 21.84 1.73 -28.96
CA SER A 239 21.62 2.43 -30.24
C SER A 239 20.25 3.12 -30.27
N PRO A 240 20.16 4.34 -30.83
CA PRO A 240 18.90 5.08 -30.96
C PRO A 240 18.25 4.78 -32.32
N CYS A 241 16.99 4.35 -32.32
CA CYS A 241 16.16 4.39 -33.51
C CYS A 241 14.73 4.85 -33.17
N PHE A 242 14.50 6.15 -33.36
CA PHE A 242 13.17 6.71 -33.55
C PHE A 242 12.71 6.39 -34.98
N TYR A 243 11.55 5.76 -35.13
CA TYR A 243 10.78 5.84 -36.37
C TYR A 243 9.56 6.72 -36.12
N HIS A 244 9.52 7.84 -36.85
CA HIS A 244 8.41 8.78 -36.91
C HIS A 244 7.43 8.25 -37.96
N ASP A 245 6.17 8.03 -37.57
CA ASP A 245 5.07 7.85 -38.53
C ASP A 245 4.37 9.21 -38.67
N PRO A 246 4.49 9.90 -39.83
CA PRO A 246 3.92 11.23 -40.03
C PRO A 246 2.43 11.22 -40.44
N ASP A 247 1.82 10.06 -40.69
CA ASP A 247 0.59 9.99 -41.50
C ASP A 247 -0.68 9.56 -40.75
N ASN A 248 -0.68 9.54 -39.41
CA ASN A 248 -1.93 9.38 -38.66
C ASN A 248 -2.62 10.74 -38.46
N ASP A 249 -3.51 11.04 -39.41
CA ASP A 249 -4.54 12.07 -39.34
C ASP A 249 -5.31 11.96 -38.01
N VAL A 250 -4.93 12.81 -37.06
CA VAL A 250 -5.71 13.03 -35.84
C VAL A 250 -6.94 13.84 -36.23
N GLU A 251 -8.06 13.14 -36.31
CA GLU A 251 -9.39 13.71 -36.43
C GLU A 251 -9.57 14.76 -35.32
N TYR A 252 -9.69 16.02 -35.72
CA TYR A 252 -9.85 17.17 -34.82
C TYR A 252 -11.12 16.97 -33.98
N LEU A 253 -10.97 16.51 -32.74
CA LEU A 253 -12.03 16.53 -31.73
C LEU A 253 -12.51 17.97 -31.59
N ALA A 254 -13.72 18.24 -32.08
CA ALA A 254 -14.36 19.53 -31.97
C ALA A 254 -14.41 19.93 -30.48
N TYR A 255 -13.73 21.03 -30.15
CA TYR A 255 -13.68 21.61 -28.81
C TYR A 255 -15.09 21.95 -28.34
N HIS A 256 -15.74 21.03 -27.63
CA HIS A 256 -16.92 21.33 -26.84
C HIS A 256 -16.45 22.08 -25.60
N PRO A 257 -16.88 23.33 -25.36
CA PRO A 257 -16.57 24.01 -24.12
C PRO A 257 -17.17 23.20 -22.96
N CYS A 258 -16.30 22.47 -22.26
CA CYS A 258 -16.69 21.63 -21.13
C CYS A 258 -17.37 22.51 -20.08
N LYS A 259 -18.66 22.25 -19.82
CA LYS A 259 -19.42 22.86 -18.73
C LYS A 259 -19.01 22.32 -17.34
N HIS A 260 -18.20 21.26 -17.34
CA HIS A 260 -17.65 20.59 -16.17
C HIS A 260 -16.75 21.49 -15.32
N ILE A 261 -16.64 21.14 -14.04
CA ILE A 261 -15.67 21.74 -13.13
C ILE A 261 -14.29 21.24 -13.53
N LEU A 262 -13.42 22.18 -13.90
CA LEU A 262 -12.06 21.84 -14.30
C LEU A 262 -11.23 21.49 -13.05
N PRO A 263 -10.42 20.41 -13.08
CA PRO A 263 -9.51 20.07 -11.97
C PRO A 263 -8.61 21.24 -11.57
N ARG A 264 -8.16 22.04 -12.55
CA ARG A 264 -7.37 23.25 -12.30
C ARG A 264 -8.11 24.31 -11.47
N SER A 265 -9.43 24.43 -11.62
CA SER A 265 -10.22 25.33 -10.78
C SER A 265 -10.23 24.86 -9.33
N ILE A 266 -10.36 23.54 -9.10
CA ILE A 266 -10.25 22.94 -7.77
C ILE A 266 -8.87 23.15 -7.16
N PHE A 267 -7.81 22.91 -7.94
CA PHE A 267 -6.43 23.18 -7.50
C PHE A 267 -6.22 24.65 -7.12
N THR A 268 -6.80 25.58 -7.90
CA THR A 268 -6.67 27.02 -7.66
C THR A 268 -7.35 27.45 -6.36
N ILE A 269 -8.55 26.93 -6.08
CA ILE A 269 -9.27 27.29 -4.84
C ILE A 269 -8.71 26.63 -3.58
N ARG A 270 -7.84 25.63 -3.72
CA ARG A 270 -7.09 25.01 -2.61
C ARG A 270 -5.77 25.73 -2.28
N GLN A 271 -5.50 26.86 -2.93
CA GLN A 271 -4.31 27.66 -2.64
C GLN A 271 -4.52 28.58 -1.44
N SER A 272 -3.40 29.00 -0.84
CA SER A 272 -3.35 29.86 0.35
C SER A 272 -4.27 31.10 0.38
N PRO A 273 -4.61 31.78 -0.74
CA PRO A 273 -5.54 32.92 -0.70
C PRO A 273 -6.95 32.56 -0.20
N PHE A 274 -7.33 31.29 -0.25
CA PHE A 274 -8.65 30.81 0.15
C PHE A 274 -8.67 30.16 1.55
N ASN A 275 -7.50 29.96 2.19
CA ASN A 275 -7.37 29.30 3.51
C ASN A 275 -8.15 30.01 4.64
N GLN A 276 -8.50 31.28 4.46
CA GLN A 276 -9.23 32.08 5.46
C GLN A 276 -10.67 32.40 5.06
N THR A 277 -11.23 31.61 4.15
CA THR A 277 -12.57 31.81 3.62
C THR A 277 -13.42 30.59 3.88
N PHE A 278 -14.74 30.70 3.70
CA PHE A 278 -15.61 29.54 3.82
C PHE A 278 -15.26 28.39 2.85
N ILE A 279 -14.41 28.63 1.84
CA ILE A 279 -13.92 27.56 0.97
C ILE A 279 -13.10 26.55 1.76
N ALA A 280 -12.30 26.97 2.74
CA ALA A 280 -11.48 26.10 3.57
C ALA A 280 -12.29 25.49 4.72
N THR A 281 -13.51 25.02 4.48
CA THR A 281 -14.38 24.46 5.53
C THR A 281 -15.09 23.19 5.05
N ARG A 282 -15.49 22.33 6.00
CA ARG A 282 -16.21 21.07 5.71
C ARG A 282 -17.59 21.32 5.10
N GLU A 283 -18.21 22.45 5.46
CA GLU A 283 -19.51 22.85 4.92
C GLU A 283 -19.37 23.14 3.43
N PHE A 284 -18.35 23.89 3.01
CA PHE A 284 -18.11 24.10 1.58
C PHE A 284 -17.69 22.82 0.86
N GLU A 285 -16.92 21.93 1.48
CA GLU A 285 -16.64 20.59 0.92
C GLU A 285 -17.95 19.85 0.56
N GLN A 286 -18.96 19.90 1.45
CA GLN A 286 -20.28 19.31 1.19
C GLN A 286 -21.00 19.98 0.01
N ARG A 287 -20.93 21.32 -0.08
CA ARG A 287 -21.50 22.05 -1.25
C ARG A 287 -20.78 21.63 -2.52
N LEU A 288 -19.45 21.53 -2.48
CA LEU A 288 -18.63 21.17 -3.62
C LEU A 288 -18.96 19.75 -4.15
N LYS A 289 -19.24 18.79 -3.26
CA LYS A 289 -19.75 17.46 -3.67
C LYS A 289 -21.03 17.57 -4.47
N THR A 290 -21.98 18.42 -4.06
CA THR A 290 -23.22 18.69 -4.82
C THR A 290 -22.92 19.41 -6.12
N ILE A 291 -22.04 20.41 -6.14
CA ILE A 291 -21.64 21.14 -7.36
C ILE A 291 -21.00 20.17 -8.38
N HIS A 292 -20.15 19.24 -7.95
CA HIS A 292 -19.61 18.17 -8.82
C HIS A 292 -20.70 17.34 -9.49
N GLN A 293 -21.76 16.97 -8.75
CA GLN A 293 -22.90 16.21 -9.30
C GLN A 293 -23.67 17.00 -10.37
N THR A 294 -23.74 18.33 -10.25
CA THR A 294 -24.41 19.17 -11.24
C THR A 294 -23.63 19.33 -12.55
N GLN A 295 -22.32 19.00 -12.55
CA GLN A 295 -21.41 19.21 -13.67
C GLN A 295 -21.44 20.64 -14.24
N ASN A 296 -21.81 21.63 -13.42
CA ASN A 296 -21.97 23.01 -13.86
C ASN A 296 -21.04 23.95 -13.09
N ARG A 297 -20.04 24.46 -13.81
CA ARG A 297 -19.03 25.37 -13.28
C ARG A 297 -19.60 26.71 -12.76
N GLU A 298 -20.72 27.21 -13.32
CA GLU A 298 -21.30 28.49 -12.90
C GLU A 298 -21.71 28.47 -11.41
N LEU A 299 -22.12 27.30 -10.90
CA LEU A 299 -22.42 27.15 -9.47
C LEU A 299 -21.18 27.30 -8.60
N LEU A 300 -20.02 26.79 -9.01
CA LEU A 300 -18.76 26.96 -8.28
C LEU A 300 -18.31 28.43 -8.27
N GLU A 301 -18.48 29.13 -9.40
CA GLU A 301 -18.09 30.53 -9.54
C GLU A 301 -18.91 31.47 -8.64
N ILE A 302 -20.16 31.12 -8.32
CA ILE A 302 -20.96 31.86 -7.33
C ILE A 302 -20.25 31.89 -5.97
N TYR A 303 -19.66 30.78 -5.53
CA TYR A 303 -18.94 30.73 -4.25
C TYR A 303 -17.64 31.51 -4.30
N ILE A 304 -16.84 31.30 -5.35
CA ILE A 304 -15.54 31.96 -5.52
C ILE A 304 -15.68 33.48 -5.58
N ASN A 305 -16.76 34.00 -6.17
CA ASN A 305 -16.94 35.44 -6.36
C ASN A 305 -17.64 36.16 -5.20
N ASN A 306 -18.00 35.46 -4.11
CA ASN A 306 -18.79 36.02 -3.00
C ASN A 306 -18.23 35.66 -1.60
N LEU A 307 -16.91 35.54 -1.49
CA LEU A 307 -16.19 35.13 -0.26
C LEU A 307 -16.41 36.09 0.93
N ASP A 308 -16.79 37.33 0.66
CA ASP A 308 -17.08 38.37 1.65
C ASP A 308 -18.44 38.20 2.33
N LYS A 309 -19.35 37.42 1.73
CA LYS A 309 -20.69 37.19 2.26
C LYS A 309 -20.72 35.97 3.19
N HIS A 310 -21.70 35.93 4.09
CA HIS A 310 -22.01 34.70 4.82
C HIS A 310 -22.37 33.58 3.84
N LEU A 311 -21.94 32.36 4.14
CA LEU A 311 -22.12 31.20 3.26
C LEU A 311 -23.60 30.99 2.89
N TRP A 312 -24.52 31.19 3.83
CA TRP A 312 -25.95 31.04 3.54
C TRP A 312 -26.50 32.01 2.47
N LYS A 313 -25.92 33.22 2.36
CA LYS A 313 -26.32 34.17 1.30
C LYS A 313 -25.83 33.71 -0.06
N VAL A 314 -24.65 33.09 -0.08
CA VAL A 314 -24.07 32.49 -1.28
C VAL A 314 -24.86 31.25 -1.68
N ASP A 315 -25.28 30.42 -0.72
CA ASP A 315 -26.17 29.29 -0.93
C ASP A 315 -27.54 29.74 -1.52
N GLU A 316 -28.11 30.88 -1.10
CA GLU A 316 -29.34 31.45 -1.71
C GLU A 316 -29.13 31.85 -3.18
N MET A 317 -27.95 32.40 -3.51
CA MET A 317 -27.58 32.71 -4.88
C MET A 317 -27.41 31.44 -5.72
N ALA A 318 -26.76 30.41 -5.16
CA ALA A 318 -26.60 29.10 -5.79
C ALA A 318 -27.96 28.40 -6.00
N HIS A 319 -28.88 28.50 -5.04
CA HIS A 319 -30.24 28.00 -5.17
C HIS A 319 -30.99 28.70 -6.31
N SER A 320 -30.92 30.03 -6.38
CA SER A 320 -31.54 30.80 -7.46
C SER A 320 -31.00 30.37 -8.83
N LYS A 321 -29.70 30.12 -8.94
CA LYS A 321 -29.08 29.62 -10.18
C LYS A 321 -29.46 28.16 -10.47
N ALA A 322 -29.56 27.31 -9.46
CA ALA A 322 -30.00 25.93 -9.61
C ALA A 322 -31.46 25.85 -10.10
N LEU A 323 -32.35 26.74 -9.63
CA LEU A 323 -33.71 26.86 -10.14
C LEU A 323 -33.75 27.21 -11.63
N GLU A 324 -32.90 28.15 -12.07
CA GLU A 324 -32.78 28.53 -13.49
C GLU A 324 -32.30 27.35 -14.35
N LEU A 325 -31.30 26.61 -13.86
CA LEU A 325 -30.63 25.55 -14.61
C LEU A 325 -31.41 24.23 -14.64
N PHE A 326 -32.07 23.88 -13.52
CA PHE A 326 -32.61 22.54 -13.29
C PHE A 326 -34.10 22.51 -12.91
N GLY A 327 -34.71 23.67 -12.60
CA GLY A 327 -36.11 23.77 -12.17
C GLY A 327 -36.33 23.52 -10.68
N GLU A 328 -37.56 23.80 -10.22
CA GLU A 328 -37.96 23.75 -8.80
C GLU A 328 -37.98 22.33 -8.21
N GLU A 329 -38.39 21.35 -9.01
CA GLU A 329 -38.50 19.97 -8.55
C GLU A 329 -37.16 19.22 -8.48
N SER A 330 -36.09 19.80 -9.02
CA SER A 330 -34.76 19.20 -9.04
C SER A 330 -34.21 18.98 -7.63
N GLU A 331 -33.60 17.82 -7.40
CA GLU A 331 -32.89 17.49 -6.17
C GLU A 331 -31.80 18.54 -5.86
N TYR A 332 -31.12 19.06 -6.87
CA TYR A 332 -30.05 20.05 -6.69
C TYR A 332 -30.59 21.40 -6.18
N SER A 333 -31.71 21.87 -6.74
CA SER A 333 -32.38 23.10 -6.27
C SER A 333 -32.80 22.93 -4.82
N LYS A 334 -33.41 21.79 -4.46
CA LYS A 334 -33.78 21.45 -3.09
C LYS A 334 -32.57 21.39 -2.14
N LYS A 335 -31.44 20.82 -2.58
CA LYS A 335 -30.18 20.78 -1.81
C LYS A 335 -29.65 22.19 -1.52
N PHE A 336 -29.51 23.05 -2.52
CA PHE A 336 -29.03 24.42 -2.29
C PHE A 336 -30.00 25.26 -1.46
N HIS A 337 -31.32 25.02 -1.57
CA HIS A 337 -32.30 25.63 -0.68
C HIS A 337 -32.08 25.20 0.79
N ASN A 338 -31.82 23.91 1.02
CA ASN A 338 -31.53 23.40 2.35
C ASN A 338 -30.24 24.01 2.92
N TYR A 339 -29.18 24.09 2.11
CA TYR A 339 -27.92 24.75 2.47
C TYR A 339 -28.14 26.21 2.89
N ALA A 340 -28.89 26.98 2.09
CA ALA A 340 -29.24 28.37 2.40
C ALA A 340 -30.00 28.52 3.73
N ASN A 341 -30.81 27.53 4.06
CA ASN A 341 -31.58 27.55 5.29
C ASN A 341 -30.73 27.17 6.53
N GLU A 342 -29.53 26.61 6.37
CA GLU A 342 -28.58 26.37 7.47
C GLU A 342 -28.12 27.67 8.14
N LYS A 343 -28.21 28.81 7.44
CA LYS A 343 -27.83 30.14 7.96
C LYS A 343 -26.38 30.21 8.48
N LEU A 344 -25.49 29.44 7.87
CA LEU A 344 -24.04 29.43 8.15
C LEU A 344 -23.38 30.78 7.81
N THR A 345 -22.64 31.31 8.79
CA THR A 345 -22.03 32.65 8.74
C THR A 345 -20.72 32.66 7.92
N ASN A 346 -19.81 33.62 8.15
CA ASN A 346 -18.50 33.64 7.50
C ASN A 346 -17.41 33.28 8.54
N VAL A 347 -16.27 32.79 8.06
CA VAL A 347 -15.10 32.41 8.89
C VAL A 347 -14.56 33.62 9.69
N ALA A 348 -14.66 34.83 9.15
CA ALA A 348 -14.23 36.04 9.83
C ALA A 348 -14.97 36.29 11.17
N ASP A 349 -16.17 35.74 11.31
CA ASP A 349 -17.02 35.90 12.49
C ASP A 349 -16.78 34.80 13.55
N ALA A 350 -15.81 33.91 13.33
CA ALA A 350 -15.61 32.73 14.16
C ALA A 350 -15.05 33.08 15.58
N PRO A 351 -15.53 32.41 16.63
CA PRO A 351 -15.08 32.63 18.01
C PRO A 351 -13.61 32.19 18.21
N LEU A 352 -12.99 32.60 19.34
CA LEU A 352 -11.62 32.23 19.68
C LEU A 352 -11.38 30.71 19.60
N SER A 353 -12.34 29.91 20.06
CA SER A 353 -12.26 28.45 20.06
C SER A 353 -12.17 27.84 18.65
N ALA A 354 -12.80 28.46 17.64
CA ALA A 354 -12.67 28.04 16.25
C ALA A 354 -11.26 28.31 15.70
N LYS A 355 -10.61 29.41 16.12
CA LYS A 355 -9.21 29.70 15.78
C LYS A 355 -8.25 28.70 16.42
N LEU A 356 -8.55 28.26 17.64
CA LEU A 356 -7.76 27.22 18.32
C LEU A 356 -7.83 25.88 17.59
N LEU A 357 -8.99 25.52 17.06
CA LEU A 357 -9.16 24.30 16.27
C LEU A 357 -8.42 24.37 14.93
N ALA A 358 -8.51 25.49 14.21
CA ALA A 358 -7.73 25.68 12.99
C ALA A 358 -6.22 25.46 13.24
N ALA A 359 -5.67 26.10 14.28
CA ALA A 359 -4.27 25.93 14.67
C ALA A 359 -3.93 24.52 15.18
N TYR A 360 -4.90 23.79 15.73
CA TYR A 360 -4.72 22.38 16.09
C TYR A 360 -4.60 21.51 14.83
N TYR A 361 -5.52 21.67 13.87
CA TYR A 361 -5.51 20.91 12.63
C TYR A 361 -4.25 21.17 11.80
N GLU A 362 -3.77 22.42 11.73
CA GLU A 362 -2.49 22.76 11.09
C GLU A 362 -1.30 21.98 11.72
N ARG A 363 -1.18 22.00 13.04
CA ARG A 363 -0.10 21.26 13.75
C ARG A 363 -0.22 19.74 13.58
N LYS A 364 -1.45 19.21 13.58
CA LYS A 364 -1.71 17.79 13.36
C LYS A 364 -1.24 17.38 11.96
N LEU A 365 -1.57 18.17 10.95
CA LEU A 365 -1.15 17.94 9.58
C LEU A 365 0.38 17.94 9.44
N ASP A 366 1.06 18.95 9.99
CA ASP A 366 2.53 19.02 9.98
C ASP A 366 3.17 17.77 10.60
N SER A 367 2.63 17.31 11.73
CA SER A 367 3.08 16.08 12.40
C SER A 367 2.90 14.85 11.51
N LEU A 368 1.74 14.73 10.85
CA LEU A 368 1.45 13.60 9.95
C LEU A 368 2.40 13.60 8.73
N GLN A 369 2.63 14.76 8.13
CA GLN A 369 3.57 14.91 7.00
C GLN A 369 5.00 14.52 7.40
N GLN A 370 5.47 14.92 8.59
CA GLN A 370 6.78 14.51 9.09
C GLN A 370 6.88 13.00 9.33
N GLN A 371 5.83 12.37 9.88
CA GLN A 371 5.80 10.92 10.07
C GLN A 371 5.85 10.18 8.73
N GLN A 372 5.08 10.64 7.75
CA GLN A 372 5.08 10.08 6.41
C GLN A 372 6.46 10.21 5.74
N ALA A 373 7.10 11.39 5.81
CA ALA A 373 8.44 11.60 5.25
C ALA A 373 9.46 10.61 5.85
N ARG A 374 9.38 10.33 7.16
CA ARG A 374 10.23 9.32 7.83
C ARG A 374 9.94 7.91 7.32
N LEU A 375 8.68 7.56 7.09
CA LEU A 375 8.29 6.26 6.55
C LEU A 375 8.79 6.07 5.11
N ILE A 376 8.65 7.09 4.26
CA ILE A 376 9.17 7.09 2.88
C ILE A 376 10.68 6.92 2.88
N GLN A 377 11.40 7.69 3.71
CA GLN A 377 12.85 7.58 3.83
C GLN A 377 13.30 6.18 4.29
N LYS A 378 12.57 5.60 5.27
CA LYS A 378 12.82 4.23 5.73
C LYS A 378 12.63 3.23 4.61
N LEU A 379 11.51 3.31 3.87
CA LEU A 379 11.22 2.44 2.73
C LEU A 379 12.30 2.53 1.65
N GLN A 380 12.72 3.74 1.28
CA GLN A 380 13.80 3.95 0.31
C GLN A 380 15.13 3.33 0.77
N THR A 381 15.43 3.45 2.05
CA THR A 381 16.63 2.85 2.66
C THR A 381 16.56 1.32 2.61
N ASP A 382 15.41 0.74 2.96
CA ASP A 382 15.16 -0.70 2.95
C ASP A 382 15.29 -1.27 1.53
N VAL A 383 14.67 -0.62 0.53
CA VAL A 383 14.78 -0.99 -0.89
C VAL A 383 16.23 -0.92 -1.37
N THR A 384 16.94 0.17 -1.04
CA THR A 384 18.35 0.34 -1.43
C THR A 384 19.24 -0.76 -0.83
N GLN A 385 19.01 -1.09 0.45
CA GLN A 385 19.74 -2.16 1.12
C GLN A 385 19.44 -3.53 0.50
N GLN A 386 18.17 -3.82 0.19
CA GLN A 386 17.80 -5.06 -0.48
C GLN A 386 18.44 -5.16 -1.87
N ASN A 387 18.41 -4.10 -2.68
CA ASN A 387 19.06 -4.08 -3.99
C ASN A 387 20.57 -4.35 -3.89
N LYS A 388 21.26 -3.74 -2.92
CA LYS A 388 22.68 -3.99 -2.67
C LYS A 388 22.96 -5.46 -2.31
N LEU A 389 22.10 -6.09 -1.51
CA LEU A 389 22.21 -7.51 -1.19
C LEU A 389 21.98 -8.37 -2.44
N ALA A 390 21.02 -7.99 -3.29
CA ALA A 390 20.76 -8.64 -4.58
C ALA A 390 22.02 -8.67 -5.44
N ASP A 391 22.63 -7.50 -5.64
CA ASP A 391 23.82 -7.34 -6.46
C ASP A 391 24.99 -8.18 -5.95
N GLN A 392 25.17 -8.24 -4.63
CA GLN A 392 26.18 -9.06 -4.01
C GLN A 392 25.93 -10.55 -4.25
N MET A 393 24.68 -11.02 -4.11
CA MET A 393 24.32 -12.41 -4.37
C MET A 393 24.49 -12.78 -5.84
N VAL A 394 24.09 -11.91 -6.77
CA VAL A 394 24.31 -12.11 -8.21
C VAL A 394 25.80 -12.21 -8.51
N LYS A 395 26.64 -11.31 -7.98
CA LYS A 395 28.11 -11.36 -8.15
C LYS A 395 28.72 -12.66 -7.61
N GLN A 396 28.27 -13.12 -6.45
CA GLN A 396 28.71 -14.40 -5.86
C GLN A 396 28.29 -15.60 -6.71
N TYR A 397 27.06 -15.59 -7.23
CA TYR A 397 26.56 -16.63 -8.12
C TYR A 397 27.33 -16.68 -9.44
N VAL A 398 27.54 -15.53 -10.10
CA VAL A 398 28.36 -15.43 -11.33
C VAL A 398 29.77 -15.97 -11.10
N THR A 399 30.40 -15.60 -9.98
CA THR A 399 31.73 -16.12 -9.61
C THR A 399 31.73 -17.64 -9.44
N THR A 400 30.67 -18.20 -8.86
CA THR A 400 30.48 -19.65 -8.68
C THR A 400 30.35 -20.36 -10.02
N VAL A 401 29.56 -19.82 -10.95
CA VAL A 401 29.41 -20.35 -12.32
C VAL A 401 30.75 -20.34 -13.08
N VAL A 402 31.52 -19.25 -12.98
CA VAL A 402 32.84 -19.15 -13.61
C VAL A 402 33.82 -20.18 -13.03
N LYS A 403 33.87 -20.33 -11.71
CA LYS A 403 34.71 -21.37 -11.04
C LYS A 403 34.33 -22.77 -11.51
N ARG A 404 33.02 -23.06 -11.60
CA ARG A 404 32.47 -24.32 -12.09
C ARG A 404 32.88 -24.62 -13.54
N ASN A 405 32.80 -23.62 -14.43
CA ASN A 405 33.25 -23.74 -15.81
C ASN A 405 34.75 -24.02 -15.90
N ARG A 406 35.59 -23.25 -15.20
CA ARG A 406 37.05 -23.45 -15.17
C ARG A 406 37.44 -24.83 -14.64
N TYR A 407 36.75 -25.30 -13.60
CA TYR A 407 36.96 -26.63 -13.03
C TYR A 407 36.71 -27.73 -14.06
N ARG A 408 35.59 -27.67 -14.78
CA ARG A 408 35.28 -28.63 -15.85
C ARG A 408 36.33 -28.62 -16.95
N LEU A 409 36.65 -27.44 -17.47
CA LEU A 409 37.67 -27.26 -18.50
C LEU A 409 39.02 -27.88 -18.08
N LYS A 410 39.48 -27.58 -16.86
CA LYS A 410 40.71 -28.18 -16.31
C LYS A 410 40.64 -29.71 -16.23
N LYS A 411 39.51 -30.27 -15.78
CA LYS A 411 39.31 -31.73 -15.67
C LYS A 411 39.24 -32.42 -17.03
N TYR A 412 38.80 -31.70 -18.06
CA TYR A 412 38.82 -32.15 -19.44
C TYR A 412 40.16 -31.94 -20.16
N GLY A 413 41.17 -31.40 -19.47
CA GLY A 413 42.52 -31.22 -19.99
C GLY A 413 42.78 -29.88 -20.68
N PHE A 414 41.85 -28.92 -20.58
CA PHE A 414 42.03 -27.56 -21.10
C PHE A 414 42.76 -26.68 -20.08
N THR A 415 43.56 -25.74 -20.59
CA THR A 415 44.16 -24.66 -19.80
C THR A 415 43.41 -23.36 -20.08
N THR A 416 43.08 -22.63 -19.02
CA THR A 416 42.42 -21.31 -19.12
C THR A 416 43.46 -20.21 -19.04
N THR A 417 43.44 -19.25 -19.96
CA THR A 417 44.20 -18.00 -19.86
C THR A 417 43.39 -16.94 -19.11
N SER A 418 44.02 -15.81 -18.76
CA SER A 418 43.38 -14.69 -18.04
C SER A 418 42.21 -14.05 -18.82
N SER A 419 42.24 -14.09 -20.15
CA SER A 419 41.09 -13.94 -21.03
C SER A 419 40.46 -15.33 -21.26
N ILE A 420 39.14 -15.41 -21.42
CA ILE A 420 38.34 -16.64 -21.63
C ILE A 420 38.75 -17.41 -22.93
N THR A 421 39.87 -17.07 -23.55
CA THR A 421 40.46 -17.77 -24.68
C THR A 421 40.89 -19.19 -24.30
N LEU A 422 40.39 -20.17 -25.04
CA LEU A 422 40.71 -21.59 -24.89
C LEU A 422 42.02 -21.91 -25.63
N LEU A 423 43.03 -22.41 -24.92
CA LEU A 423 44.18 -23.06 -25.54
C LEU A 423 43.99 -24.57 -25.51
N THR A 424 43.77 -25.19 -26.67
CA THR A 424 43.66 -26.64 -26.81
C THR A 424 45.01 -27.23 -27.19
N LYS A 425 45.38 -28.38 -26.61
CA LYS A 425 46.48 -29.18 -27.17
C LYS A 425 46.00 -29.73 -28.51
N LYS A 426 46.79 -29.52 -29.57
CA LYS A 426 46.54 -29.97 -30.94
C LYS A 426 46.47 -31.51 -31.01
N ARG A 427 45.33 -32.08 -30.62
CA ARG A 427 44.93 -33.47 -30.88
C ARG A 427 43.80 -33.41 -31.89
N ALA A 428 43.93 -34.17 -32.98
CA ALA A 428 42.84 -34.34 -33.93
C ALA A 428 41.76 -35.17 -33.24
N TYR A 429 40.70 -34.51 -32.77
CA TYR A 429 39.51 -35.18 -32.28
C TYR A 429 38.58 -35.43 -33.47
N ALA A 430 38.00 -36.63 -33.58
CA ALA A 430 37.01 -36.94 -34.61
C ALA A 430 35.81 -36.01 -34.43
N ARG A 431 35.32 -35.32 -35.48
CA ARG A 431 34.17 -34.41 -35.35
C ARG A 431 33.01 -35.15 -34.68
N VAL A 432 32.56 -34.66 -33.53
CA VAL A 432 31.37 -35.20 -32.86
C VAL A 432 30.27 -34.18 -33.00
N ASP A 433 29.09 -34.65 -33.38
CA ASP A 433 27.91 -33.82 -33.46
C ASP A 433 27.47 -33.40 -32.04
N PRO A 434 27.07 -32.13 -31.86
CA PRO A 434 26.56 -31.66 -30.58
C PRO A 434 25.31 -32.47 -30.19
N VAL A 435 25.20 -32.82 -28.91
CA VAL A 435 24.00 -33.46 -28.38
C VAL A 435 23.14 -32.42 -27.70
N ASP A 436 21.90 -32.29 -28.17
CA ASP A 436 20.91 -31.42 -27.57
C ASP A 436 20.03 -32.23 -26.61
N ILE A 437 20.03 -31.82 -25.34
CA ILE A 437 19.23 -32.46 -24.31
C ILE A 437 18.04 -31.58 -24.05
N LYS A 438 16.83 -32.12 -24.25
CA LYS A 438 15.57 -31.43 -24.00
C LYS A 438 14.81 -32.11 -22.88
N VAL A 439 14.31 -31.32 -21.94
CA VAL A 439 13.53 -31.81 -20.80
C VAL A 439 12.22 -31.03 -20.75
N LYS A 440 11.08 -31.72 -20.72
CA LYS A 440 9.76 -31.12 -20.49
C LYS A 440 9.26 -31.53 -19.12
N VAL A 441 9.01 -30.57 -18.25
CA VAL A 441 8.43 -30.81 -16.92
C VAL A 441 6.91 -30.74 -17.01
N ASN A 442 6.24 -31.81 -16.60
CA ASN A 442 4.78 -31.86 -16.54
C ASN A 442 4.27 -30.92 -15.44
N HIS A 443 3.19 -30.19 -15.73
CA HIS A 443 2.54 -29.26 -14.80
C HIS A 443 3.44 -28.11 -14.29
N ALA A 444 4.41 -27.70 -15.09
CA ALA A 444 5.36 -26.64 -14.75
C ALA A 444 4.69 -25.29 -14.48
N GLU A 445 3.53 -25.03 -15.08
CA GLU A 445 2.73 -23.82 -14.88
C GLU A 445 2.29 -23.59 -13.42
N ASN A 446 2.26 -24.65 -12.61
CA ASN A 446 1.85 -24.59 -11.20
C ASN A 446 3.03 -24.36 -10.24
N MET A 447 4.22 -24.07 -10.77
CA MET A 447 5.43 -23.90 -9.97
C MET A 447 6.05 -22.54 -10.24
N HIS A 448 6.40 -21.83 -9.18
CA HIS A 448 7.02 -20.51 -9.30
C HIS A 448 8.52 -20.60 -9.62
N LEU A 449 9.18 -21.70 -9.26
CA LEU A 449 10.58 -21.93 -9.58
C LEU A 449 10.80 -23.38 -10.00
N ILE A 450 11.40 -23.60 -11.17
CA ILE A 450 11.83 -24.93 -11.63
C ILE A 450 13.26 -24.86 -12.16
N ARG A 451 14.07 -25.86 -11.82
CA ARG A 451 15.46 -26.00 -12.25
C ARG A 451 15.76 -27.45 -12.60
N SER A 452 16.45 -27.65 -13.73
CA SER A 452 16.92 -28.96 -14.17
C SER A 452 18.45 -28.99 -14.27
N TYR A 453 19.06 -30.07 -13.80
CA TYR A 453 20.50 -30.26 -13.73
C TYR A 453 20.89 -31.64 -14.25
N ILE A 454 21.99 -31.72 -14.99
CA ILE A 454 22.71 -32.98 -15.23
C ILE A 454 23.87 -33.05 -14.23
N VAL A 455 23.81 -34.04 -13.35
CA VAL A 455 24.88 -34.37 -12.42
C VAL A 455 25.87 -35.27 -13.12
N LEU A 456 27.05 -34.73 -13.40
CA LEU A 456 28.16 -35.46 -14.03
C LEU A 456 28.93 -36.24 -12.99
N ASN A 457 28.94 -37.56 -13.09
CA ASN A 457 29.67 -38.42 -12.16
C ASN A 457 31.19 -38.20 -12.28
N THR A 458 31.73 -38.02 -13.49
CA THR A 458 33.09 -37.53 -13.71
C THR A 458 33.05 -36.33 -14.67
N PRO A 459 33.34 -35.11 -14.19
CA PRO A 459 34.33 -34.81 -13.15
C PRO A 459 33.74 -34.46 -11.77
N LYS A 460 32.56 -34.97 -11.38
CA LYS A 460 31.83 -34.53 -10.17
C LYS A 460 31.44 -33.05 -10.23
N SER A 461 30.73 -32.68 -11.29
CA SER A 461 30.26 -31.32 -11.56
C SER A 461 28.79 -31.34 -11.98
N ILE A 462 28.13 -30.19 -12.02
CA ILE A 462 26.72 -30.08 -12.43
C ILE A 462 26.56 -29.18 -13.66
N LEU A 463 25.78 -29.61 -14.64
CA LEU A 463 25.36 -28.79 -15.79
C LEU A 463 23.92 -28.37 -15.57
N LYS A 464 23.68 -27.08 -15.35
CA LYS A 464 22.33 -26.50 -15.34
C LYS A 464 21.77 -26.49 -16.76
N LEU A 465 20.53 -26.90 -16.96
CA LEU A 465 19.80 -26.73 -18.23
C LEU A 465 19.18 -25.34 -18.27
N ASN A 466 19.14 -24.73 -19.45
CA ASN A 466 18.52 -23.42 -19.66
C ASN A 466 17.01 -23.59 -19.70
N ASN A 467 16.27 -22.71 -19.02
CA ASN A 467 14.81 -22.68 -19.12
C ASN A 467 14.44 -21.98 -20.44
N LEU A 468 13.57 -22.58 -21.25
CA LEU A 468 13.06 -22.00 -22.49
C LEU A 468 11.64 -21.44 -22.33
N GLY A 469 11.09 -21.46 -21.11
CA GLY A 469 9.69 -21.12 -20.84
C GLY A 469 8.78 -22.35 -20.88
N THR A 470 7.57 -22.24 -20.31
CA THR A 470 6.55 -23.32 -20.27
C THR A 470 7.02 -24.67 -19.68
N GLY A 471 8.04 -24.65 -18.82
CA GLY A 471 8.62 -25.87 -18.24
C GLY A 471 9.53 -26.66 -19.17
N GLU A 472 9.95 -26.08 -20.29
CA GLU A 472 10.95 -26.67 -21.19
C GLU A 472 12.35 -26.25 -20.80
N PHE A 473 13.26 -27.22 -20.80
CA PHE A 473 14.66 -26.97 -20.54
C PHE A 473 15.50 -27.56 -21.66
N SER A 474 16.50 -26.84 -22.12
CA SER A 474 17.47 -27.37 -23.06
C SER A 474 18.91 -27.05 -22.69
N ARG A 475 19.81 -27.88 -23.19
CA ARG A 475 21.22 -27.53 -23.26
C ARG A 475 21.88 -28.28 -24.40
N THR A 476 22.43 -27.52 -25.32
CA THR A 476 23.34 -28.07 -26.33
C THR A 476 24.71 -28.32 -25.69
N ILE A 477 25.13 -29.59 -25.68
CA ILE A 477 26.46 -29.99 -25.24
C ILE A 477 27.39 -29.93 -26.45
N THR A 478 28.23 -28.90 -26.50
CA THR A 478 29.21 -28.72 -27.57
C THR A 478 30.34 -29.74 -27.51
N VAL A 479 31.02 -29.87 -28.64
CA VAL A 479 32.09 -30.83 -28.97
C VAL A 479 33.15 -30.98 -27.86
N ASP A 480 33.55 -29.90 -27.20
CA ASP A 480 34.60 -29.91 -26.15
C ASP A 480 34.15 -30.55 -24.82
N ALA A 481 32.86 -30.49 -24.51
CA ALA A 481 32.29 -31.17 -23.34
C ALA A 481 31.98 -32.64 -23.65
N TYR A 482 31.61 -32.93 -24.90
CA TYR A 482 31.09 -34.23 -25.32
C TYR A 482 32.09 -35.39 -25.19
N PHE A 483 33.36 -35.19 -25.57
CA PHE A 483 34.36 -36.28 -25.58
C PHE A 483 34.66 -36.92 -24.23
N ASN A 484 34.41 -36.19 -23.14
CA ASN A 484 34.64 -36.72 -21.80
C ASN A 484 33.34 -37.11 -21.08
N THR A 485 32.16 -36.72 -21.57
CA THR A 485 30.87 -37.01 -20.91
C THR A 485 30.11 -38.17 -21.55
N SER A 486 30.27 -38.42 -22.85
CA SER A 486 29.44 -39.39 -23.61
C SER A 486 29.72 -40.85 -23.29
N THR A 487 30.90 -41.18 -22.76
CA THR A 487 31.30 -42.57 -22.42
C THR A 487 31.09 -42.93 -20.95
N GLN A 488 30.60 -41.99 -20.14
CA GLN A 488 30.49 -42.20 -18.70
C GLN A 488 29.10 -42.66 -18.29
N THR A 489 29.07 -43.79 -17.59
CA THR A 489 27.86 -44.29 -16.94
C THR A 489 27.62 -43.60 -15.60
N GLY A 490 26.35 -43.51 -15.20
CA GLY A 490 25.95 -43.01 -13.88
C GLY A 490 25.74 -41.50 -13.77
N ASN A 491 25.53 -40.79 -14.88
CA ASN A 491 25.02 -39.42 -14.84
C ASN A 491 23.54 -39.44 -14.43
N GLN A 492 23.11 -38.39 -13.73
CA GLN A 492 21.72 -38.26 -13.27
C GLN A 492 21.14 -36.94 -13.76
N LEU A 493 19.91 -36.98 -14.26
CA LEU A 493 19.07 -35.81 -14.44
C LEU A 493 18.33 -35.55 -13.12
N VAL A 494 18.47 -34.35 -12.59
CA VAL A 494 17.87 -33.90 -11.34
C VAL A 494 17.03 -32.66 -11.65
N THR A 495 15.72 -32.75 -11.45
CA THR A 495 14.81 -31.61 -11.63
C THR A 495 14.13 -31.29 -10.32
N ILE A 496 14.14 -30.00 -9.95
CA ILE A 496 13.62 -29.48 -8.70
C ILE A 496 12.64 -28.37 -9.03
N GLY A 497 11.42 -28.47 -8.51
CA GLY A 497 10.37 -27.46 -8.61
C GLY A 497 9.95 -26.95 -7.24
N PHE A 498 9.33 -25.78 -7.17
CA PHE A 498 8.75 -25.22 -5.95
C PHE A 498 7.36 -24.66 -6.20
N THR A 499 6.42 -24.99 -5.32
CA THR A 499 5.07 -24.40 -5.23
C THR A 499 4.88 -23.93 -3.79
N ASP A 500 4.66 -22.63 -3.58
CA ASP A 500 4.53 -22.02 -2.23
C ASP A 500 5.56 -22.53 -1.20
N ASN A 501 6.85 -22.45 -1.57
CA ASN A 501 7.99 -22.97 -0.80
C ASN A 501 8.02 -24.50 -0.57
N THR A 502 7.04 -25.26 -1.05
CA THR A 502 7.06 -26.72 -1.01
C THR A 502 7.93 -27.25 -2.16
N PRO A 503 8.99 -28.02 -1.89
CA PRO A 503 9.81 -28.59 -2.95
C PRO A 503 9.18 -29.80 -3.61
N TRP A 504 9.43 -29.94 -4.90
CA TRP A 504 9.08 -31.08 -5.73
C TRP A 504 10.35 -31.57 -6.44
N LEU A 505 10.55 -32.87 -6.54
CA LEU A 505 11.80 -33.46 -6.99
C LEU A 505 11.56 -34.62 -7.96
N ASN A 506 12.42 -34.73 -8.96
CA ASN A 506 12.61 -35.97 -9.72
C ASN A 506 14.11 -36.19 -9.94
N ILE A 507 14.54 -37.44 -9.81
CA ILE A 507 15.90 -37.87 -10.11
C ILE A 507 15.82 -39.13 -10.94
N GLN A 508 16.44 -39.11 -12.12
CA GLN A 508 16.54 -40.30 -12.97
C GLN A 508 17.90 -40.41 -13.66
N PRO A 509 18.39 -41.62 -13.97
CA PRO A 509 19.59 -41.80 -14.78
C PRO A 509 19.44 -41.15 -16.17
N ILE A 510 20.54 -40.63 -16.71
CA ILE A 510 20.57 -40.08 -18.08
C ILE A 510 21.81 -40.55 -18.84
N GLU A 511 21.61 -40.96 -20.09
CA GLU A 511 22.65 -41.38 -21.02
C GLU A 511 22.87 -40.29 -22.09
N LEU A 512 24.05 -39.68 -22.11
CA LEU A 512 24.33 -38.48 -22.94
C LEU A 512 24.72 -38.80 -24.39
N HIS A 513 24.49 -40.03 -24.88
CA HIS A 513 25.01 -40.53 -26.16
C HIS A 513 23.91 -40.89 -27.18
N LYS A 514 22.64 -40.61 -26.87
CA LYS A 514 21.51 -40.82 -27.77
C LYS A 514 21.08 -39.47 -28.35
N GLU A 515 21.02 -39.39 -29.68
CA GLU A 515 20.58 -38.19 -30.41
C GLU A 515 19.18 -37.75 -29.95
N ASP A 516 18.99 -36.42 -29.86
CA ASP A 516 17.73 -35.69 -29.65
C ASP A 516 16.67 -36.38 -28.78
N GLN A 517 16.98 -36.55 -27.48
CA GLN A 517 16.00 -37.05 -26.52
C GLN A 517 15.21 -35.91 -25.88
N LEU A 518 13.90 -35.86 -26.17
CA LEU A 518 12.94 -35.14 -25.33
C LEU A 518 12.56 -36.02 -24.14
N ILE A 519 12.96 -35.59 -22.94
CA ILE A 519 12.73 -36.30 -21.70
C ILE A 519 11.56 -35.65 -20.95
N HIS A 520 10.48 -36.39 -20.74
CA HIS A 520 9.36 -35.94 -19.93
C HIS A 520 9.61 -36.25 -18.45
N ILE A 521 9.40 -35.25 -17.59
CA ILE A 521 9.63 -35.35 -16.14
C ILE A 521 8.35 -35.04 -15.39
N SER A 522 7.96 -35.95 -14.49
CA SER A 522 6.96 -35.71 -13.46
C SER A 522 7.66 -35.54 -12.11
N LEU A 523 7.37 -34.45 -11.42
CA LEU A 523 7.95 -34.16 -10.11
C LEU A 523 7.08 -34.72 -8.99
N GLU A 524 7.70 -35.19 -7.92
CA GLU A 524 7.02 -35.68 -6.72
C GLU A 524 7.22 -34.72 -5.54
N LYS A 525 6.16 -34.45 -4.80
CA LYS A 525 6.21 -33.59 -3.61
C LYS A 525 7.19 -34.17 -2.60
N THR A 526 8.12 -33.34 -2.14
CA THR A 526 9.21 -33.74 -1.24
C THR A 526 9.21 -32.81 -0.02
N SER A 527 9.68 -33.29 1.14
CA SER A 527 9.86 -32.42 2.31
C SER A 527 11.20 -31.67 2.26
N ASP A 528 11.32 -30.51 2.91
CA ASP A 528 12.60 -29.76 2.97
C ASP A 528 13.75 -30.59 3.54
N SER A 529 13.48 -31.39 4.58
CA SER A 529 14.46 -32.28 5.19
C SER A 529 14.91 -33.40 4.25
N GLU A 530 13.98 -33.93 3.46
CA GLU A 530 14.27 -34.98 2.49
C GLU A 530 15.03 -34.44 1.30
N LEU A 531 14.60 -33.30 0.74
CA LEU A 531 15.32 -32.59 -0.32
C LEU A 531 16.76 -32.31 0.14
N SER A 532 16.94 -31.73 1.33
CA SER A 532 18.27 -31.44 1.89
C SER A 532 19.13 -32.70 2.04
N SER A 533 18.55 -33.81 2.49
CA SER A 533 19.26 -35.10 2.61
C SER A 533 19.69 -35.63 1.24
N ILE A 534 18.83 -35.54 0.24
CA ILE A 534 19.11 -35.98 -1.13
C ILE A 534 20.19 -35.09 -1.77
N LEU A 535 20.06 -33.77 -1.66
CA LEU A 535 21.06 -32.83 -2.20
C LEU A 535 22.43 -33.04 -1.56
N ARG A 536 22.51 -33.24 -0.24
CA ARG A 536 23.77 -33.56 0.45
C ARG A 536 24.41 -34.84 -0.06
N LYS A 537 23.62 -35.87 -0.39
CA LYS A 537 24.13 -37.12 -0.98
C LYS A 537 24.64 -36.87 -2.40
N LEU A 538 23.88 -36.15 -3.23
CA LEU A 538 24.28 -35.79 -4.58
C LEU A 538 25.53 -34.92 -4.60
N ASP A 539 25.70 -34.05 -3.61
CA ASP A 539 26.81 -33.11 -3.49
C ASP A 539 28.02 -33.65 -2.73
N GLN A 540 27.93 -34.90 -2.26
CA GLN A 540 29.02 -35.54 -1.55
C GLN A 540 30.27 -35.64 -2.44
N LYS A 541 31.43 -35.24 -1.90
CA LYS A 541 32.73 -35.26 -2.59
C LYS A 541 32.80 -34.34 -3.83
N LYS A 542 31.88 -33.36 -3.96
CA LYS A 542 32.01 -32.25 -4.91
C LYS A 542 32.71 -31.06 -4.26
N GLU A 543 33.38 -30.27 -5.10
CA GLU A 543 33.83 -28.93 -4.71
C GLU A 543 32.63 -28.03 -4.36
N GLU A 544 32.82 -27.04 -3.50
CA GLU A 544 31.76 -26.13 -3.04
C GLU A 544 30.96 -25.50 -4.19
N PHE A 545 31.65 -25.02 -5.24
CA PHE A 545 31.01 -24.40 -6.40
C PHE A 545 30.30 -25.39 -7.35
N ASN A 546 30.33 -26.69 -7.08
CA ASN A 546 29.67 -27.76 -7.85
C ASN A 546 28.43 -28.33 -7.14
N LYS A 547 27.98 -27.72 -6.04
CA LYS A 547 26.82 -28.18 -5.26
C LYS A 547 25.51 -27.69 -5.85
N ILE A 548 24.51 -28.56 -5.94
CA ILE A 548 23.15 -28.20 -6.35
C ILE A 548 22.47 -27.40 -5.24
N GLU A 549 22.72 -27.75 -3.98
CA GLU A 549 22.13 -27.07 -2.83
C GLU A 549 22.44 -25.55 -2.83
N ASP A 550 23.70 -25.18 -3.09
CA ASP A 550 24.09 -23.78 -3.13
C ASP A 550 23.51 -23.07 -4.36
N ASP A 551 23.44 -23.75 -5.52
CA ASP A 551 22.83 -23.22 -6.75
C ASP A 551 21.34 -22.90 -6.54
N ILE A 552 20.59 -23.85 -5.96
CA ILE A 552 19.17 -23.67 -5.62
C ILE A 552 18.98 -22.55 -4.61
N ARG A 553 19.84 -22.43 -3.60
CA ARG A 553 19.78 -21.33 -2.62
C ARG A 553 19.89 -19.97 -3.31
N TYR A 554 20.86 -19.79 -4.21
CA TYR A 554 20.98 -18.55 -4.99
C TYR A 554 19.72 -18.28 -5.81
N HIS A 555 19.20 -19.28 -6.52
CA HIS A 555 18.02 -19.10 -7.38
C HIS A 555 16.75 -18.81 -6.59
N LEU A 556 16.55 -19.44 -5.43
CA LEU A 556 15.42 -19.14 -4.54
C LEU A 556 15.47 -17.70 -4.04
N THR A 557 16.66 -17.24 -3.62
CA THR A 557 16.79 -15.85 -3.16
C THR A 557 16.60 -14.86 -4.30
N ILE A 558 17.24 -15.06 -5.46
CA ILE A 558 17.08 -14.19 -6.63
C ILE A 558 15.61 -14.16 -7.09
N HIS A 559 14.95 -15.31 -7.12
CA HIS A 559 13.54 -15.40 -7.50
C HIS A 559 12.61 -14.69 -6.50
N ALA A 560 12.86 -14.81 -5.19
CA ALA A 560 12.10 -14.08 -4.18
C ALA A 560 12.26 -12.56 -4.36
N MET A 561 13.47 -12.09 -4.66
CA MET A 561 13.73 -10.68 -4.94
C MET A 561 13.08 -10.20 -6.23
N HIS A 562 13.03 -11.04 -7.26
CA HIS A 562 12.34 -10.73 -8.51
C HIS A 562 10.84 -10.56 -8.29
N ARG A 563 10.18 -11.49 -7.58
CA ARG A 563 8.75 -11.38 -7.27
C ARG A 563 8.42 -10.11 -6.49
N GLU A 564 9.26 -9.76 -5.52
CA GLU A 564 9.08 -8.51 -4.78
C GLU A 564 9.24 -7.28 -5.70
N ARG A 565 10.20 -7.31 -6.61
CA ARG A 565 10.38 -6.24 -7.60
C ARG A 565 9.20 -6.16 -8.59
N GLU A 566 8.70 -7.28 -9.09
CA GLU A 566 7.51 -7.30 -9.97
C GLU A 566 6.30 -6.73 -9.26
N LYS A 567 6.13 -7.04 -7.98
CA LYS A 567 5.10 -6.44 -7.13
C LYS A 567 5.27 -4.91 -7.06
N LEU A 568 6.48 -4.42 -6.77
CA LEU A 568 6.76 -2.98 -6.75
C LEU A 568 6.54 -2.29 -8.11
N ILE A 569 6.92 -2.94 -9.22
CA ILE A 569 6.69 -2.42 -10.57
C ILE A 569 5.19 -2.39 -10.89
N ALA A 570 4.43 -3.41 -10.50
CA ALA A 570 2.98 -3.43 -10.66
C ALA A 570 2.32 -2.31 -9.85
N GLU A 571 2.77 -2.09 -8.61
CA GLU A 571 2.33 -0.98 -7.75
C GLU A 571 2.66 0.38 -8.40
N GLN A 572 3.87 0.58 -8.91
CA GLN A 572 4.25 1.82 -9.58
C GLN A 572 3.47 2.04 -10.88
N THR A 573 3.30 0.99 -11.69
CA THR A 573 2.52 1.02 -12.93
C THR A 573 1.07 1.39 -12.64
N LEU A 574 0.51 0.88 -11.54
CA LEU A 574 -0.81 1.23 -11.07
C LEU A 574 -0.88 2.72 -10.70
N ILE A 575 0.08 3.24 -9.94
CA ILE A 575 0.16 4.67 -9.61
C ILE A 575 0.24 5.53 -10.87
N CYS A 576 1.03 5.12 -11.87
CA CYS A 576 1.10 5.83 -13.16
C CYS A 576 -0.21 5.77 -13.95
N LYS A 577 -0.91 4.62 -13.97
CA LYS A 577 -2.22 4.50 -14.62
C LYS A 577 -3.27 5.39 -13.95
N LEU A 578 -3.24 5.47 -12.62
CA LEU A 578 -4.06 6.40 -11.87
C LEU A 578 -3.77 7.84 -12.28
N TYR A 579 -2.49 8.21 -12.30
CA TYR A 579 -2.06 9.53 -12.75
C TYR A 579 -2.62 9.87 -14.14
N CYS A 580 -2.53 8.96 -15.12
CA CYS A 580 -3.05 9.22 -16.47
C CYS A 580 -4.58 9.28 -16.52
N ALA A 581 -5.28 8.44 -15.76
CA ALA A 581 -6.75 8.46 -15.67
C ALA A 581 -7.26 9.77 -15.06
N ILE A 582 -6.54 10.35 -14.10
CA ILE A 582 -6.87 11.63 -13.46
C ILE A 582 -6.70 12.81 -14.42
N HIS A 583 -5.76 12.71 -15.35
CA HIS A 583 -5.35 13.84 -16.21
C HIS A 583 -5.88 13.75 -17.66
N GLU A 584 -6.76 12.78 -17.97
CA GLU A 584 -7.27 12.52 -19.33
C GLU A 584 -6.15 12.39 -20.38
N VAL A 585 -4.95 11.95 -19.96
CA VAL A 585 -3.82 11.75 -20.87
C VAL A 585 -3.94 10.34 -21.42
N GLU A 586 -4.16 10.20 -22.74
CA GLU A 586 -4.13 8.90 -23.41
C GLU A 586 -2.78 8.21 -23.18
N PHE A 587 -2.80 7.14 -22.40
CA PHE A 587 -1.66 6.26 -22.25
C PHE A 587 -1.52 5.43 -23.53
N LYS A 588 -0.72 5.90 -24.49
CA LYS A 588 -0.28 5.03 -25.58
C LYS A 588 0.59 3.93 -24.98
N ARG A 589 -0.02 2.77 -24.81
CA ARG A 589 0.60 1.53 -24.36
C ARG A 589 1.72 1.19 -25.34
N TYR A 590 2.97 1.48 -24.96
CA TYR A 590 4.10 0.79 -25.57
C TYR A 590 4.13 -0.60 -24.96
N ASP A 591 3.84 -1.61 -25.77
CA ASP A 591 3.86 -3.01 -25.34
C ASP A 591 5.22 -3.35 -24.71
N MET A 592 5.20 -3.71 -23.43
CA MET A 592 6.35 -4.17 -22.66
C MET A 592 6.60 -5.68 -22.87
N ASP A 593 6.45 -6.17 -24.10
CA ASP A 593 6.64 -7.59 -24.45
C ASP A 593 8.12 -8.03 -24.52
N TRP A 594 9.06 -7.21 -24.01
CA TRP A 594 10.49 -7.41 -24.21
C TRP A 594 11.24 -8.07 -23.03
N MET A 595 10.60 -8.29 -21.88
CA MET A 595 11.29 -8.87 -20.71
C MET A 595 11.54 -10.38 -20.77
N ASP A 596 10.85 -11.13 -21.64
CA ASP A 596 11.11 -12.57 -21.83
C ASP A 596 12.44 -12.87 -22.58
N GLN A 597 13.15 -11.86 -23.07
CA GLN A 597 14.45 -12.05 -23.75
C GLN A 597 15.68 -11.94 -22.84
N VAL A 598 15.50 -11.63 -21.54
CA VAL A 598 16.64 -11.43 -20.61
C VAL A 598 17.25 -12.75 -20.11
N ASP A 599 16.50 -13.86 -20.10
CA ASP A 599 17.06 -15.19 -19.78
C ASP A 599 17.96 -15.76 -20.91
N THR A 600 17.94 -15.13 -22.10
CA THR A 600 18.73 -15.53 -23.27
C THR A 600 20.11 -14.87 -23.40
N TYR A 601 20.45 -13.86 -22.59
CA TYR A 601 21.73 -13.11 -22.73
C TYR A 601 22.83 -13.49 -21.72
N THR A 602 23.02 -14.80 -21.51
CA THR A 602 24.36 -15.35 -21.22
C THR A 602 25.00 -16.02 -22.44
N GLN A 603 24.53 -15.66 -23.64
CA GLN A 603 25.24 -15.89 -24.90
C GLN A 603 26.29 -14.81 -25.15
N SER A 604 27.37 -14.79 -24.35
CA SER A 604 28.67 -14.49 -24.95
C SER A 604 29.24 -15.80 -25.47
N GLU A 605 28.71 -16.20 -26.63
CA GLU A 605 29.41 -17.13 -27.49
C GLU A 605 30.77 -16.52 -27.82
N LEU A 606 31.81 -17.28 -27.47
CA LEU A 606 33.15 -17.10 -28.00
C LEU A 606 33.06 -17.17 -29.53
N TYR A 607 33.02 -16.03 -30.21
CA TYR A 607 33.43 -15.94 -31.60
C TYR A 607 34.92 -16.29 -31.67
N ILE A 608 35.20 -17.55 -32.00
CA ILE A 608 36.51 -17.97 -32.51
C ILE A 608 36.55 -17.49 -33.96
N SER A 609 37.00 -16.26 -34.21
CA SER A 609 37.54 -15.93 -35.52
C SER A 609 38.84 -16.73 -35.69
N LYS A 610 38.91 -17.53 -36.77
CA LYS A 610 40.15 -18.19 -37.18
C LYS A 610 41.18 -17.12 -37.57
N PRO A 611 42.50 -17.41 -37.45
CA PRO A 611 43.50 -16.67 -38.21
C PRO A 611 43.30 -16.88 -39.72
#